data_AF-A0A377F8X0-F1
#
_entry.id   AF-A0A377F8X0-F1
#
_cell.length_a   1.000
_cell.length_b   1.000
_cell.length_c   1.000
_cell.angle_alpha   90.00
_cell.angle_beta   90.00
_cell.angle_gamma   90.00
#
_symmetry.space_group_name_H-M   'P 1'
#
loop_
_entity.id
_entity.type
_entity.pdbx_description
1 polymer ?
#
loop_
_entity_poly.entity_id
_entity_poly.type
_entity_poly.pdbx_seq_one_letter_code
_entity_poly.pdbx_strand_id
1 'polypeptide(L)'
;MIDRVVNDLGRKLVEVPVGFKWFVDGLFDGSFGFGGEESAGASFLRFRRHARGPPTKTASSCVCWRRKSPLSPVRTRRNTTTNWQNALVRRATNRLQAAADFRTKSGAV
;
A
#
# COMPACT_ATOMS: atom_id res chain seq x y z
N MET A 1 -9.98 -5.51 -1.83
CA MET A 1 -10.55 -4.12 -1.78
C MET A 1 -9.68 -3.20 -2.59
N ILE A 2 -8.37 -3.24 -2.33
CA ILE A 2 -7.34 -2.63 -3.18
C ILE A 2 -7.54 -3.04 -4.65
N ASP A 3 -7.78 -4.32 -4.95
CA ASP A 3 -8.04 -4.85 -6.30
C ASP A 3 -9.19 -4.16 -7.01
N ARG A 4 -10.26 -3.83 -6.29
CA ARG A 4 -11.41 -3.12 -6.85
C ARG A 4 -11.05 -1.68 -7.21
N VAL A 5 -10.34 -1.00 -6.31
CA VAL A 5 -9.90 0.39 -6.53
C VAL A 5 -8.89 0.46 -7.68
N VAL A 6 -7.95 -0.48 -7.74
CA VAL A 6 -6.94 -0.55 -8.81
C VAL A 6 -7.59 -0.85 -10.17
N ASN A 7 -8.57 -1.76 -10.20
CA ASN A 7 -9.32 -2.09 -11.40
C ASN A 7 -10.20 -0.92 -11.88
N ASP A 8 -10.89 -0.23 -10.98
CA ASP A 8 -11.69 0.97 -11.30
C ASP A 8 -10.83 2.10 -11.88
N LEU A 9 -9.60 2.24 -11.38
CA LEU A 9 -8.61 3.19 -11.90
C LEU A 9 -7.90 2.71 -13.18
N GLY A 10 -8.19 1.51 -13.68
CA GLY A 10 -7.54 0.93 -14.87
C GLY A 10 -6.03 0.76 -14.72
N ARG A 11 -5.54 0.50 -13.49
CA ARG A 11 -4.11 0.33 -13.20
C ARG A 11 -3.77 -1.15 -13.03
N LYS A 12 -2.48 -1.47 -13.18
CA LYS A 12 -1.97 -2.82 -12.95
C LYS A 12 -1.79 -3.06 -11.45
N LEU A 13 -2.42 -4.11 -10.92
CA LEU A 13 -2.16 -4.63 -9.58
C LEU A 13 -1.02 -5.66 -9.67
N VAL A 14 -0.06 -5.58 -8.76
CA VAL A 14 1.00 -6.59 -8.58
C VAL A 14 0.94 -7.07 -7.14
N GLU A 15 0.48 -8.30 -6.95
CA GLU A 15 0.48 -8.97 -5.65
C GLU A 15 1.84 -9.62 -5.40
N VAL A 16 2.38 -9.44 -4.20
CA VAL A 16 3.68 -9.95 -3.78
C VAL A 16 3.55 -10.65 -2.42
N PRO A 17 4.47 -11.57 -2.07
CA PRO A 17 4.47 -12.18 -0.75
C PRO A 17 4.63 -11.16 0.38
N VAL A 18 4.35 -11.56 1.62
CA VAL A 18 4.53 -10.71 2.81
C VAL A 18 5.99 -10.21 2.90
N GLY A 19 6.15 -8.92 3.19
CA GLY A 19 7.43 -8.25 3.36
C GLY A 19 7.62 -7.09 2.39
N PHE A 20 7.86 -5.89 2.93
CA PHE A 20 8.07 -4.67 2.14
C PHE A 20 9.23 -4.73 1.13
N LYS A 21 10.18 -5.67 1.30
CA LYS A 21 11.35 -5.83 0.41
C LYS A 21 10.97 -6.00 -1.07
N TRP A 22 9.81 -6.58 -1.36
CA TRP A 22 9.36 -6.85 -2.74
C TRP A 22 8.97 -5.58 -3.51
N PHE A 23 8.73 -4.48 -2.80
CA PHE A 23 8.40 -3.20 -3.43
C PHE A 23 9.63 -2.32 -3.68
N VAL A 24 10.80 -2.66 -3.12
CA VAL A 24 11.98 -1.79 -3.13
C VAL A 24 12.46 -1.49 -4.55
N ASP A 25 12.68 -2.53 -5.36
CA ASP A 25 13.21 -2.36 -6.72
C ASP A 25 12.23 -1.57 -7.61
N GLY A 26 10.93 -1.90 -7.52
CA GLY A 26 9.90 -1.21 -8.31
C GLY A 26 9.64 0.22 -7.88
N LEU A 27 9.78 0.52 -6.58
CA LEU A 27 9.71 1.90 -6.08
C LEU A 27 10.98 2.68 -6.44
N PHE A 28 12.12 2.02 -6.55
CA PHE A 28 13.40 2.63 -6.90
C PHE A 28 13.51 2.97 -8.39
N ASP A 29 13.13 2.04 -9.28
CA ASP A 29 13.13 2.27 -10.73
C ASP A 29 11.93 3.10 -11.22
N GLY A 30 10.91 3.23 -10.37
CA GLY A 30 9.68 3.98 -10.59
C GLY A 30 8.61 3.23 -11.36
N SER A 31 8.75 1.91 -11.54
CA SER A 31 7.72 1.04 -12.10
C SER A 31 6.51 0.88 -11.17
N PHE A 32 6.71 1.03 -9.85
CA PHE A 32 5.65 1.08 -8.85
C PHE A 32 5.41 2.51 -8.38
N GLY A 33 4.20 3.00 -8.59
CA GLY A 33 3.75 4.29 -8.06
C GLY A 33 3.39 4.26 -6.57
N PHE A 34 3.02 3.09 -6.06
CA PHE A 34 2.56 2.85 -4.69
C PHE A 34 2.88 1.40 -4.28
N GLY A 35 3.36 1.20 -3.06
CA GLY A 35 3.51 -0.12 -2.44
C GLY A 35 3.04 -0.06 -0.99
N GLY A 36 2.33 -1.08 -0.53
CA GLY A 36 1.78 -1.08 0.83
C GLY A 36 1.41 -2.46 1.34
N GLU A 37 1.46 -2.61 2.65
CA GLU A 37 1.15 -3.84 3.39
C GLU A 37 -0.04 -3.58 4.33
N GLU A 38 -0.84 -4.63 4.57
CA GLU A 38 -1.97 -4.57 5.53
C GLU A 38 -1.51 -4.20 6.95
N SER A 39 -0.23 -4.43 7.28
CA SER A 39 0.44 -4.06 8.52
C SER A 39 0.58 -2.54 8.75
N ALA A 40 -0.04 -1.72 7.91
CA ALA A 40 -0.04 -0.26 7.93
C ALA A 40 1.27 0.41 7.47
N GLY A 41 2.16 -0.32 6.78
CA GLY A 41 3.30 0.27 6.07
C GLY A 41 2.97 0.57 4.61
N ALA A 42 3.31 1.76 4.11
CA ALA A 42 3.17 2.10 2.68
C ALA A 42 4.22 3.13 2.22
N SER A 43 4.51 3.17 0.92
CA SER A 43 5.31 4.23 0.28
C SER A 43 4.77 4.54 -1.11
N PHE A 44 5.05 5.75 -1.62
CA PHE A 44 4.61 6.20 -2.94
C PHE A 44 5.66 7.11 -3.59
N LEU A 45 5.62 7.22 -4.92
CA LEU A 45 6.54 8.09 -5.66
C LEU A 45 6.23 9.57 -5.41
N ARG A 46 7.28 10.39 -5.30
CA ARG A 46 7.12 11.84 -5.13
C ARG A 46 6.71 12.50 -6.45
N PHE A 47 5.69 13.36 -6.41
CA PHE A 47 5.45 14.30 -7.50
C PHE A 47 6.54 15.38 -7.49
N ARG A 48 7.37 15.45 -8.54
CA ARG A 48 8.28 16.58 -8.74
C ARG A 48 7.46 17.80 -9.17
N ARG A 49 7.34 18.79 -8.28
CA ARG A 49 6.95 20.16 -8.63
C ARG A 49 8.23 20.99 -8.76
N HIS A 50 8.65 21.29 -9.99
CA HIS A 50 9.77 22.16 -10.37
C HIS A 50 11.07 22.07 -9.54
N ALA A 51 12.10 21.43 -10.10
CA ALA A 51 13.49 21.67 -9.70
C ALA A 51 14.37 21.53 -10.95
N ARG A 52 15.15 22.57 -11.26
CA ARG A 52 16.21 22.50 -12.28
C ARG A 52 17.26 21.48 -11.79
N GLY A 53 17.30 20.32 -12.42
CA GLY A 53 18.23 19.23 -12.11
C GLY A 53 17.71 17.87 -12.64
N PRO A 54 18.58 16.89 -12.92
CA PRO A 54 18.18 15.61 -13.52
C PRO A 54 17.13 14.90 -12.65
N PRO A 55 16.16 14.17 -13.26
CA PRO A 55 15.07 13.51 -12.55
C PRO A 55 15.62 12.38 -11.66
N THR A 56 15.71 12.63 -10.35
CA THR A 56 15.89 11.57 -9.36
C THR A 56 14.52 10.96 -9.05
N LYS A 57 14.32 9.70 -9.46
CA LYS A 57 13.10 8.92 -9.19
C LYS A 57 13.14 8.35 -7.77
N THR A 58 13.20 9.21 -6.76
CA THR A 58 13.29 8.75 -5.37
C THR A 58 11.89 8.46 -4.81
N ALA A 59 11.66 7.22 -4.38
CA ALA A 59 10.46 6.87 -3.61
C ALA A 59 10.37 7.76 -2.36
N SER A 60 9.24 8.43 -2.17
CA SER A 60 9.06 9.33 -1.03
C SER A 60 8.37 8.59 0.10
N SER A 61 9.06 8.56 1.25
CA SER A 61 8.53 8.33 2.59
C SER A 61 7.77 7.02 2.84
N CYS A 62 8.32 6.20 3.72
CA CYS A 62 7.58 5.16 4.42
C CYS A 62 6.58 5.83 5.37
N VAL A 63 5.29 5.72 5.08
CA VAL A 63 4.21 6.23 5.92
C VAL A 63 3.62 5.07 6.71
N CYS A 64 3.77 5.11 8.03
CA CYS A 64 2.95 4.32 8.93
C CYS A 64 1.55 4.91 8.95
N TRP A 65 0.57 4.21 8.38
CA TRP A 65 -0.84 4.64 8.27
C TRP A 65 -1.54 4.85 9.62
N ARG A 66 -0.87 4.57 10.75
CA ARG A 66 -1.41 4.72 12.11
C ARG A 66 -1.47 6.16 12.63
N ARG A 67 -0.97 7.17 11.89
CA ARG A 67 -1.22 8.58 12.21
C ARG A 67 -2.13 9.19 11.15
N LYS A 68 -3.31 9.64 11.58
CA LYS A 68 -4.21 10.56 10.86
C LYS A 68 -3.51 11.91 10.63
N SER A 69 -2.45 11.93 9.84
CA SER A 69 -1.88 13.19 9.36
C SER A 69 -2.73 13.65 8.17
N PRO A 70 -3.24 14.89 8.17
CA PRO A 70 -4.02 15.40 7.07
C PRO A 70 -3.12 15.54 5.84
N LEU A 71 -3.28 14.64 4.88
CA LEU A 71 -2.85 14.93 3.52
C LEU A 71 -3.69 16.12 3.03
N SER A 72 -3.07 17.22 2.67
CA SER A 72 -3.69 18.35 1.96
C SER A 72 -2.65 18.98 1.03
N PRO A 73 -3.01 19.45 -0.20
CA PRO A 73 -4.28 20.06 -0.54
C PRO A 73 -4.87 19.53 -1.86
N VAL A 74 -5.71 18.51 -1.79
CA VAL A 74 -6.93 18.50 -2.61
C VAL A 74 -8.03 18.46 -1.59
N ARG A 75 -8.71 19.59 -1.40
CA ARG A 75 -9.82 19.70 -0.45
C ARG A 75 -11.02 18.95 -1.02
N THR A 76 -10.98 17.63 -1.02
CA THR A 76 -12.21 16.85 -0.96
C THR A 76 -12.81 17.13 0.41
N ARG A 77 -14.04 17.65 0.45
CA ARG A 77 -14.74 18.09 1.68
C ARG A 77 -15.00 16.95 2.69
N ARG A 78 -14.44 15.76 2.48
CA ARG A 78 -14.69 14.52 3.22
C ARG A 78 -13.39 13.99 3.81
N ASN A 79 -13.47 13.47 5.03
CA ASN A 79 -12.34 12.85 5.71
C ASN A 79 -12.01 11.47 5.06
N THR A 80 -10.82 10.93 5.34
CA THR A 80 -10.37 9.64 4.79
C THR A 80 -11.33 8.49 5.12
N THR A 81 -11.92 8.50 6.32
CA THR A 81 -12.91 7.50 6.77
C THR A 81 -14.17 7.48 5.90
N THR A 82 -14.69 8.64 5.51
CA THR A 82 -15.91 8.76 4.68
C THR A 82 -15.64 8.35 3.23
N ASN A 83 -14.43 8.59 2.70
CA ASN A 83 -14.06 8.08 1.37
C ASN A 83 -14.04 6.55 1.34
N TRP A 84 -13.58 5.90 2.43
CA TRP A 84 -13.62 4.45 2.55
C TRP A 84 -15.03 3.90 2.66
N GLN A 85 -15.92 4.54 3.42
CA GLN A 85 -17.31 4.07 3.59
C GLN A 85 -18.05 3.94 2.25
N ASN A 86 -17.81 4.85 1.30
CA ASN A 86 -18.46 4.81 -0.01
C ASN A 86 -17.84 3.78 -0.96
N ALA A 87 -16.57 3.43 -0.79
CA ALA A 87 -15.87 2.42 -1.59
C ALA A 87 -16.11 0.98 -1.07
N LEU A 88 -16.70 0.82 0.11
CA LEU A 88 -16.86 -0.45 0.79
C LEU A 88 -18.27 -1.03 0.62
N VAL A 89 -18.39 -2.10 -0.16
CA VAL A 89 -19.34 -3.16 0.19
C VAL A 89 -18.78 -3.81 1.47
N ARG A 90 -19.45 -3.66 2.62
CA ARG A 90 -19.00 -4.12 3.95
C ARG A 90 -18.41 -5.54 3.90
N ARG A 91 -17.08 -5.65 3.82
CA ARG A 91 -16.35 -6.91 4.01
C ARG A 91 -15.67 -6.86 5.37
N ALA A 92 -15.93 -7.87 6.20
CA ALA A 92 -15.18 -8.10 7.42
C ALA A 92 -13.91 -8.89 7.07
N THR A 93 -12.74 -8.40 7.48
CA THR A 93 -11.48 -9.14 7.44
C THR A 93 -11.14 -9.57 8.86
N ASN A 94 -10.72 -10.83 9.03
CA ASN A 94 -10.31 -11.41 10.31
C ASN A 94 -9.00 -12.17 10.12
N ARG A 95 -8.18 -12.21 11.17
CA ARG A 95 -6.98 -13.06 11.24
C ARG A 95 -7.17 -14.09 12.33
N LEU A 96 -7.04 -15.37 11.98
CA LEU A 96 -7.05 -16.48 12.93
C LEU A 96 -5.63 -16.95 13.19
N GLN A 97 -5.36 -17.44 14.40
CA GLN A 97 -4.07 -18.02 14.78
C GLN A 97 -4.31 -19.21 15.71
N ALA A 98 -3.58 -20.31 15.50
CA ALA A 98 -3.62 -21.51 16.31
C ALA A 98 -2.20 -22.08 16.48
N ALA A 99 -1.99 -22.93 17.50
CA ALA A 99 -0.74 -23.64 17.69
C ALA A 99 -0.55 -24.73 16.62
N ALA A 100 0.70 -24.97 16.23
CA ALA A 100 1.07 -26.08 15.35
C ALA A 100 2.48 -26.56 15.73
N ASP A 101 2.69 -27.87 15.70
CA ASP A 101 4.00 -28.49 15.95
C ASP A 101 4.95 -28.27 14.76
N PHE A 102 6.22 -28.63 14.95
CA PHE A 102 7.25 -28.40 13.94
C PHE A 102 6.99 -29.20 12.65
N ARG A 103 6.56 -30.47 12.76
CA ARG A 103 6.25 -31.33 11.61
C ARG A 103 5.11 -30.75 10.76
N THR A 104 4.04 -30.29 11.40
CA THR A 104 2.90 -29.67 10.70
C THR A 104 3.32 -28.38 9.99
N LYS A 105 4.26 -27.61 10.54
CA LYS A 105 4.75 -26.37 9.94
C LYS A 105 5.78 -26.57 8.82
N SER A 106 6.63 -27.60 8.91
CA SER A 106 7.72 -27.82 7.95
C SER A 106 7.29 -28.56 6.69
N GLY A 107 6.08 -29.12 6.65
CA GLY A 107 5.60 -29.96 5.54
C GLY A 107 6.38 -31.27 5.42
N ALA A 108 7.15 -31.64 6.44
CA ALA A 108 7.84 -32.91 6.50
C ALA A 108 6.82 -34.02 6.84
N VAL A 109 6.48 -34.81 5.82
CA VAL A 109 5.73 -36.08 5.96
C VAL A 109 6.64 -37.11 6.63
#